data_AF-A0A975AXZ9-F1
#
_entry.id   AF-A0A975AXZ9-F1
#
_cell.length_a   1.000
_cell.length_b   1.000
_cell.length_c   1.000
_cell.angle_alpha   90.00
_cell.angle_beta   90.00
_cell.angle_gamma   90.00
#
_symmetry.space_group_name_H-M   'P 1'
#
loop_
_entity.id
_entity.type
_entity.pdbx_description
1 polymer ?
#
loop_
_entity_poly.entity_id
_entity_poly.type
_entity_poly.pdbx_seq_one_letter_code
_entity_poly.pdbx_strand_id
1 'polypeptide(L)'
;MKAFAVSGKKNSGKTTTVENIIKELRNQNYTVGSVKDIHDNVEFDKEGSDTDRHKKAGAQLVTARGVVETDLMFQRRLELDEILNFYSYDYVVLEGFKSFSLPKILCAKSLEEIDELMDKDVFAVSGLIAEKIEEYKGCPVINSIDDVEKLVQLIKDKVGDWSKDMSDYQLTLSIGGKDIAMLPFVQNILLHGITGMLSQLKGYTQKGDIMIKIRR
;
A
#
# COMPACT_ATOMS: atom_id res chain seq x y z
N MET A 1 1.61 -11.75 0.13
CA MET A 1 1.25 -10.63 -0.77
C MET A 1 2.38 -9.62 -0.66
N LYS A 2 2.90 -9.15 -1.78
CA LYS A 2 3.93 -8.11 -1.85
C LYS A 2 3.28 -6.77 -2.22
N ALA A 3 3.66 -5.68 -1.58
CA ALA A 3 3.15 -4.35 -1.93
C ALA A 3 4.29 -3.34 -2.06
N PHE A 4 4.23 -2.51 -3.09
CA PHE A 4 5.25 -1.51 -3.39
C PHE A 4 4.61 -0.29 -4.06
N ALA A 5 5.27 0.86 -3.97
CA ALA A 5 4.77 2.11 -4.52
C ALA A 5 5.45 2.52 -5.83
N VAL A 6 4.70 3.20 -6.68
CA VAL A 6 5.22 3.95 -7.83
C VAL A 6 4.89 5.42 -7.60
N SER A 7 5.91 6.19 -7.24
CA SER A 7 5.77 7.59 -6.79
C SER A 7 6.35 8.58 -7.81
N GLY A 8 6.14 9.88 -7.61
CA GLY A 8 6.60 10.91 -8.55
C GLY A 8 5.61 12.07 -8.79
N LYS A 9 6.08 13.15 -9.40
CA LYS A 9 5.26 14.33 -9.76
C LYS A 9 4.27 14.03 -10.88
N LYS A 10 3.30 14.93 -11.07
CA LYS A 10 2.34 14.81 -12.18
C LYS A 10 3.10 14.79 -13.52
N ASN A 11 2.64 13.95 -14.45
CA ASN A 11 3.25 13.75 -15.78
C ASN A 11 4.70 13.23 -15.78
N SER A 12 5.15 12.55 -14.72
CA SER A 12 6.49 11.94 -14.70
C SER A 12 6.55 10.53 -15.30
N GLY A 13 5.42 9.98 -15.79
CA GLY A 13 5.35 8.61 -16.35
C GLY A 13 4.88 7.53 -15.37
N LYS A 14 4.38 7.90 -14.18
CA LYS A 14 3.86 6.95 -13.17
C LYS A 14 2.84 5.97 -13.73
N THR A 15 1.76 6.48 -14.33
CA THR A 15 0.65 5.63 -14.80
C THR A 15 1.14 4.64 -15.86
N THR A 16 1.94 5.09 -16.82
CA THR A 16 2.58 4.21 -17.81
C THR A 16 3.48 3.15 -17.17
N THR A 17 4.27 3.55 -16.17
CA THR A 17 5.13 2.61 -15.43
C THR A 17 4.30 1.56 -14.70
N VAL A 18 3.23 1.96 -14.02
CA VAL A 18 2.30 1.06 -13.33
C VAL A 18 1.62 0.10 -14.31
N GLU A 19 1.11 0.61 -15.43
CA GLU A 19 0.46 -0.22 -16.46
C GLU A 19 1.42 -1.28 -17.00
N ASN A 20 2.66 -0.92 -17.30
CA ASN A 20 3.65 -1.84 -17.85
C ASN A 20 4.06 -2.89 -16.81
N ILE A 21 4.29 -2.50 -15.55
CA ILE A 21 4.58 -3.44 -14.47
C ILE A 21 3.41 -4.42 -14.27
N ILE A 22 2.16 -3.93 -14.24
CA ILE A 22 0.99 -4.79 -14.09
C ILE A 22 0.90 -5.78 -15.25
N LYS A 23 1.03 -5.31 -16.51
CA LYS A 23 1.02 -6.18 -17.69
C LYS A 23 2.10 -7.25 -17.61
N GLU A 24 3.32 -6.87 -17.22
CA GLU A 24 4.44 -7.82 -17.15
C GLU A 24 4.28 -8.84 -16.02
N LEU A 25 3.87 -8.42 -14.83
CA LEU A 25 3.55 -9.36 -13.75
C LEU A 25 2.41 -10.32 -14.13
N ARG A 26 1.38 -9.83 -14.85
CA ARG A 26 0.29 -10.67 -15.36
C ARG A 26 0.76 -11.64 -16.44
N ASN A 27 1.66 -11.22 -17.34
CA ASN A 27 2.28 -12.09 -18.34
C ASN A 27 3.05 -13.25 -17.68
N GLN A 28 3.61 -13.01 -16.50
CA GLN A 28 4.29 -14.02 -15.68
C GLN A 28 3.35 -14.82 -14.76
N ASN A 29 2.03 -14.73 -14.97
CA ASN A 29 0.98 -15.45 -14.24
C ASN A 29 0.79 -15.07 -12.77
N TYR A 30 1.30 -13.92 -12.32
CA TYR A 30 0.99 -13.42 -10.99
C TYR A 30 -0.41 -12.79 -10.94
N THR A 31 -1.04 -12.87 -9.78
CA THR A 31 -2.25 -12.10 -9.46
C THR A 31 -1.85 -10.70 -8.99
N VAL A 32 -2.46 -9.66 -9.55
CA VAL A 32 -2.03 -8.27 -9.32
C VAL A 32 -3.23 -7.38 -9.02
N GLY A 33 -3.16 -6.68 -7.89
CA GLY A 33 -4.06 -5.58 -7.55
C GLY A 33 -3.37 -4.23 -7.73
N SER A 34 -4.15 -3.16 -7.75
CA SER A 34 -3.63 -1.79 -7.75
C SER A 34 -4.43 -0.89 -6.81
N VAL A 35 -3.75 0.11 -6.26
CA VAL A 35 -4.34 1.20 -5.47
C VAL A 35 -3.79 2.50 -6.01
N LYS A 36 -4.62 3.52 -6.18
CA LYS A 36 -4.19 4.85 -6.60
C LYS A 36 -4.56 5.86 -5.53
N ASP A 37 -3.54 6.53 -4.97
CA ASP A 37 -3.77 7.63 -4.03
C ASP A 37 -4.08 8.91 -4.82
N ILE A 38 -5.23 9.51 -4.52
CA ILE A 38 -5.72 10.72 -5.16
C ILE A 38 -5.74 11.81 -4.10
N HIS A 39 -4.93 12.86 -4.29
CA HIS A 39 -4.76 13.94 -3.32
C HIS A 39 -5.79 15.08 -3.48
N ASP A 40 -6.50 15.12 -4.60
CA ASP A 40 -7.54 16.12 -4.84
C ASP A 40 -8.88 15.67 -4.22
N ASN A 41 -9.73 16.64 -3.84
CA ASN A 41 -11.11 16.34 -3.44
C ASN A 41 -11.87 15.80 -4.67
N VAL A 42 -11.97 14.48 -4.77
CA VAL A 42 -12.68 13.79 -5.86
C VAL A 42 -13.95 13.14 -5.33
N GLU A 43 -15.05 13.42 -6.01
CA GLU A 43 -16.28 12.65 -5.88
C GLU A 43 -16.32 11.61 -7.01
N PHE A 44 -16.36 10.33 -6.63
CA PHE A 44 -16.37 9.22 -7.59
C PHE A 44 -17.79 8.81 -8.01
N ASP A 45 -18.79 9.10 -7.17
CA ASP A 45 -20.19 8.82 -7.49
C ASP A 45 -20.84 10.01 -8.21
N LYS A 46 -21.84 9.74 -9.02
CA LYS A 46 -22.61 10.76 -9.74
C LYS A 46 -23.61 11.41 -8.80
N GLU A 47 -23.55 12.74 -8.68
CA GLU A 47 -24.54 13.49 -7.90
C GLU A 47 -25.99 13.17 -8.33
N GLY A 48 -26.84 12.88 -7.35
CA GLY A 48 -28.25 12.56 -7.55
C GLY A 48 -28.55 11.12 -7.94
N SER A 49 -27.54 10.27 -8.11
CA SER A 49 -27.74 8.81 -8.29
C SER A 49 -28.40 8.18 -7.06
N ASP A 50 -28.94 6.96 -7.21
CA ASP A 50 -29.51 6.26 -6.05
C ASP A 50 -28.44 5.94 -5.00
N THR A 51 -27.19 5.69 -5.41
CA THR A 51 -26.06 5.46 -4.50
C THR A 51 -25.64 6.75 -3.77
N ASP A 52 -25.69 7.91 -4.44
CA ASP A 52 -25.49 9.21 -3.80
C ASP A 52 -26.61 9.50 -2.79
N ARG A 53 -27.86 9.16 -3.13
CA ARG A 53 -29.00 9.28 -2.21
C ARG A 53 -28.84 8.35 -0.99
N HIS A 54 -28.33 7.13 -1.16
CA HIS A 54 -28.03 6.23 -0.04
C HIS A 54 -26.94 6.80 0.88
N LYS A 55 -25.87 7.35 0.30
CA LYS A 55 -24.81 8.06 1.04
C LYS A 55 -25.39 9.23 1.83
N LYS A 56 -26.16 10.11 1.19
CA LYS A 56 -26.81 11.28 1.83
C LYS A 56 -27.81 10.88 2.91
N ALA A 57 -28.42 9.70 2.81
CA ALA A 57 -29.28 9.13 3.84
C ALA A 57 -28.51 8.58 5.07
N GLY A 58 -27.18 8.52 5.03
CA GLY A 58 -26.33 8.11 6.16
C GLY A 58 -25.74 6.70 6.05
N ALA A 59 -25.82 6.04 4.89
CA ALA A 59 -25.16 4.76 4.70
C ALA A 59 -23.62 4.92 4.80
N GLN A 60 -22.98 4.15 5.68
CA GLN A 60 -21.53 4.22 5.89
C GLN A 60 -20.73 3.45 4.82
N LEU A 61 -21.35 2.43 4.24
CA LEU A 61 -20.87 1.65 3.10
C LEU A 61 -22.00 1.54 2.09
N VAL A 62 -21.73 1.94 0.84
CA VAL A 62 -22.67 1.81 -0.28
C VAL A 62 -22.03 0.88 -1.31
N THR A 63 -22.81 -0.08 -1.82
CA THR A 63 -22.35 -1.00 -2.87
C THR A 63 -23.19 -0.80 -4.12
N ALA A 64 -22.54 -0.47 -5.24
CA ALA A 64 -23.15 -0.50 -6.57
C ALA A 64 -22.76 -1.82 -7.24
N ARG A 65 -23.74 -2.65 -7.62
CA ARG A 65 -23.48 -3.93 -8.29
C ARG A 65 -24.07 -3.89 -9.69
N GLY A 66 -23.22 -3.63 -10.68
CA GLY A 66 -23.54 -3.70 -12.09
C GLY A 66 -23.36 -5.11 -12.65
N VAL A 67 -23.67 -5.26 -13.95
CA VAL A 67 -23.43 -6.51 -14.70
C VAL A 67 -21.95 -6.72 -15.00
N VAL A 68 -21.20 -5.62 -15.17
CA VAL A 68 -19.77 -5.64 -15.56
C VAL A 68 -18.85 -5.47 -14.36
N GLU A 69 -19.25 -4.66 -13.38
CA GLU A 69 -18.40 -4.28 -12.25
C GLU A 69 -19.19 -4.12 -10.95
N THR A 70 -18.47 -4.08 -9.84
CA THR A 70 -19.03 -3.86 -8.51
C THR A 70 -18.16 -2.86 -7.76
N ASP A 71 -18.75 -1.75 -7.34
CA ASP A 71 -18.08 -0.70 -6.58
C ASP A 71 -18.48 -0.73 -5.12
N LEU A 72 -17.49 -0.65 -4.23
CA LEU A 72 -17.68 -0.48 -2.80
C LEU A 72 -17.22 0.92 -2.40
N MET A 73 -18.16 1.73 -1.92
CA MET A 73 -17.95 3.14 -1.60
C MET A 73 -17.96 3.36 -0.09
N PHE A 74 -16.78 3.61 0.46
CA PHE A 74 -16.58 3.98 1.86
C PHE A 74 -16.73 5.49 2.03
N GLN A 75 -17.58 5.91 2.97
CA GLN A 75 -17.83 7.34 3.23
C GLN A 75 -16.77 7.97 4.16
N ARG A 76 -15.55 7.46 4.09
CA ARG A 76 -14.36 7.93 4.80
C ARG A 76 -13.10 7.51 4.04
N ARG A 77 -12.00 8.21 4.28
CA ARG A 77 -10.67 7.73 3.86
C ARG A 77 -10.33 6.46 4.64
N LEU A 78 -9.96 5.40 3.93
CA LEU A 78 -9.40 4.20 4.53
C LEU A 78 -7.90 4.38 4.71
N GLU A 79 -7.37 3.85 5.81
CA GLU A 79 -5.93 3.72 5.97
C GLU A 79 -5.40 2.62 5.04
N LEU A 80 -4.11 2.68 4.66
CA LEU A 80 -3.53 1.74 3.71
C LEU A 80 -3.71 0.28 4.15
N ASP A 81 -3.52 -0.02 5.43
CA ASP A 81 -3.76 -1.36 5.98
C ASP A 81 -5.20 -1.84 5.77
N GLU A 82 -6.17 -0.94 5.94
CA GLU A 82 -7.58 -1.28 5.75
C GLU A 82 -7.88 -1.56 4.28
N ILE A 83 -7.25 -0.81 3.37
CA ILE A 83 -7.34 -1.04 1.93
C ILE A 83 -6.74 -2.41 1.59
N LEU A 84 -5.53 -2.70 2.06
CA LEU A 84 -4.80 -3.91 1.74
C LEU A 84 -5.45 -5.20 2.26
N ASN A 85 -6.33 -5.12 3.27
CA ASN A 85 -7.14 -6.26 3.72
C ASN A 85 -8.12 -6.79 2.65
N PHE A 86 -8.45 -5.99 1.62
CA PHE A 86 -9.29 -6.43 0.51
C PHE A 86 -8.50 -7.16 -0.59
N TYR A 87 -7.17 -7.19 -0.51
CA TYR A 87 -6.31 -7.71 -1.57
C TYR A 87 -5.78 -9.09 -1.18
N SER A 88 -6.23 -10.11 -1.92
CA SER A 88 -5.67 -11.48 -1.86
C SER A 88 -4.92 -11.77 -3.17
N TYR A 89 -3.92 -10.95 -3.46
CA TYR A 89 -3.11 -11.00 -4.69
C TYR A 89 -1.63 -11.24 -4.35
N ASP A 90 -0.85 -11.70 -5.33
CA ASP A 90 0.60 -11.87 -5.19
C ASP A 90 1.29 -10.51 -5.06
N TYR A 91 0.86 -9.53 -5.86
CA TYR A 91 1.37 -8.16 -5.86
C TYR A 91 0.25 -7.13 -5.75
N VAL A 92 0.51 -6.03 -5.04
CA VAL A 92 -0.31 -4.82 -5.08
C VAL A 92 0.57 -3.61 -5.42
N VAL A 93 0.24 -2.94 -6.52
CA VAL A 93 0.96 -1.75 -6.99
C VAL A 93 0.27 -0.49 -6.49
N LEU A 94 0.96 0.32 -5.71
CA LEU A 94 0.45 1.56 -5.12
C LEU A 94 0.90 2.77 -5.95
N GLU A 95 0.05 3.32 -6.82
CA GLU A 95 0.35 4.56 -7.54
C GLU A 95 0.18 5.76 -6.59
N GLY A 96 1.27 6.51 -6.35
CA GLY A 96 1.28 7.64 -5.42
C GLY A 96 2.02 7.31 -4.12
N PHE A 97 1.36 7.53 -2.98
CA PHE A 97 1.86 7.15 -1.64
C PHE A 97 3.26 7.69 -1.30
N LYS A 98 3.57 8.93 -1.71
CA LYS A 98 4.91 9.52 -1.57
C LYS A 98 5.45 9.49 -0.12
N SER A 99 4.57 9.72 0.84
CA SER A 99 4.90 9.81 2.27
C SER A 99 4.90 8.46 3.01
N PHE A 100 4.56 7.35 2.36
CA PHE A 100 4.54 6.04 2.99
C PHE A 100 5.92 5.38 2.93
N SER A 101 6.33 4.74 4.03
CA SER A 101 7.61 4.03 4.09
C SER A 101 7.44 2.61 3.55
N LEU A 102 7.60 2.48 2.24
CA LEU A 102 7.45 1.23 1.48
C LEU A 102 8.44 1.19 0.33
N PRO A 103 8.92 -0.01 -0.06
CA PRO A 103 9.73 -0.15 -1.27
C PRO A 103 9.06 0.56 -2.43
N LYS A 104 9.78 1.49 -3.08
CA LYS A 104 9.19 2.33 -4.11
C LYS A 104 10.09 2.51 -5.34
N ILE A 105 9.41 2.69 -6.47
CA ILE A 105 9.99 3.13 -7.73
C ILE A 105 9.66 4.62 -7.86
N LEU A 106 10.67 5.46 -8.11
CA LEU A 106 10.49 6.89 -8.31
C LEU A 106 10.43 7.22 -9.80
N CYS A 107 9.28 7.70 -10.29
CA CYS A 107 9.14 8.24 -11.63
C CYS A 107 9.45 9.74 -11.65
N ALA A 108 10.44 10.15 -12.43
CA ALA A 108 10.87 11.54 -12.57
C ALA A 108 11.04 11.95 -14.04
N LYS A 109 11.05 13.26 -14.31
CA LYS A 109 11.34 13.80 -15.66
C LYS A 109 12.65 14.57 -15.76
N SER A 110 13.29 14.87 -14.64
CA SER A 110 14.56 15.59 -14.56
C SER A 110 15.37 15.14 -13.35
N LEU A 111 16.67 15.47 -13.33
CA LEU A 111 17.56 15.15 -12.21
C LEU A 111 17.13 15.89 -10.94
N GLU A 112 16.64 17.12 -11.07
CA GLU A 112 16.15 17.92 -9.94
C GLU A 112 14.94 17.28 -9.27
N GLU A 113 14.03 16.66 -10.05
CA GLU A 113 12.92 15.90 -9.47
C GLU A 113 13.38 14.65 -8.73
N ILE A 114 14.46 13.99 -9.20
CA ILE A 114 15.05 12.87 -8.48
C ILE A 114 15.64 13.39 -7.16
N ASP A 115 16.47 14.43 -7.18
CA ASP A 115 17.07 15.02 -5.98
C ASP A 115 16.04 15.43 -4.93
N GLU A 116 14.90 15.99 -5.36
CA GLU A 116 13.84 16.44 -4.47
C GLU A 116 13.04 15.28 -3.82
N LEU A 117 12.83 14.18 -4.55
CA LEU A 117 11.88 13.13 -4.17
C LEU A 117 12.55 11.81 -3.76
N MET A 118 13.85 11.66 -3.97
CA MET A 118 14.58 10.47 -3.57
C MET A 118 14.52 10.30 -2.05
N ASP A 119 14.21 9.10 -1.60
CA ASP A 119 14.30 8.71 -0.20
C ASP A 119 14.92 7.32 -0.06
N LYS A 120 15.11 6.87 1.19
CA LYS A 120 15.75 5.59 1.53
C LYS A 120 14.98 4.35 1.03
N ASP A 121 13.69 4.50 0.72
CA ASP A 121 12.83 3.40 0.32
C ASP A 121 12.79 3.25 -1.22
N VAL A 122 13.36 4.22 -1.95
CA VAL A 122 13.51 4.16 -3.41
C VAL A 122 14.60 3.14 -3.79
N PHE A 123 14.21 2.08 -4.50
CA PHE A 123 15.16 1.06 -4.99
C PHE A 123 15.42 1.11 -6.50
N ALA A 124 14.62 1.89 -7.24
CA ALA A 124 14.80 2.13 -8.67
C ALA A 124 14.15 3.47 -9.07
N VAL A 125 14.67 4.08 -10.13
CA VAL A 125 14.10 5.26 -10.79
C VAL A 125 13.55 4.85 -12.16
N SER A 126 12.46 5.46 -12.59
CA SER A 126 11.81 5.25 -13.90
C SER A 126 11.22 6.58 -14.40
N GLY A 127 10.33 6.52 -15.40
CA GLY A 127 9.68 7.68 -15.99
C GLY A 127 10.48 8.30 -17.14
N LEU A 128 10.13 9.54 -17.50
CA LEU A 128 10.72 10.24 -18.65
C LEU A 128 12.24 10.44 -18.55
N ILE A 129 12.79 10.46 -17.33
CA ILE A 129 14.23 10.58 -17.12
C ILE A 129 15.01 9.36 -17.60
N ALA A 130 14.37 8.18 -17.67
CA ALA A 130 14.98 6.93 -18.08
C ALA A 130 15.31 6.87 -19.59
N GLU A 131 14.82 7.82 -20.39
CA GLU A 131 15.25 8.00 -21.78
C GLU A 131 16.65 8.64 -21.88
N LYS A 132 17.16 9.21 -20.77
CA LYS A 132 18.37 10.05 -20.77
C LYS A 132 19.51 9.48 -19.95
N ILE A 133 19.21 8.70 -18.92
CA ILE A 133 20.19 8.15 -17.98
C ILE A 133 19.80 6.73 -17.59
N GLU A 134 20.79 5.92 -17.23
CA GLU A 134 20.61 4.52 -16.82
C GLU A 134 20.93 4.31 -15.32
N GLU A 135 21.53 5.30 -14.66
CA GLU A 135 21.86 5.26 -13.24
C GLU A 135 21.82 6.66 -12.63
N TYR A 136 21.44 6.75 -11.36
CA TYR A 136 21.53 7.97 -10.57
C TYR A 136 22.03 7.67 -9.16
N LYS A 137 23.25 8.13 -8.82
CA LYS A 137 23.90 7.94 -7.50
C LYS A 137 23.87 6.47 -7.02
N GLY A 138 24.15 5.51 -7.91
CA GLY A 138 24.11 4.08 -7.60
C GLY A 138 22.71 3.44 -7.59
N CYS A 139 21.65 4.22 -7.82
CA CYS A 139 20.28 3.72 -8.00
C CYS A 139 20.03 3.45 -9.50
N PRO A 140 19.55 2.25 -9.88
CA PRO A 140 19.27 1.94 -11.28
C PRO A 140 18.12 2.80 -11.82
N VAL A 141 18.29 3.35 -13.03
CA VAL A 141 17.26 4.09 -13.76
C VAL A 141 16.82 3.22 -14.94
N ILE A 142 15.56 2.81 -14.96
CA ILE A 142 15.06 1.80 -15.90
C ILE A 142 13.85 2.34 -16.66
N ASN A 143 13.88 2.24 -17.98
CA ASN A 143 12.75 2.60 -18.81
C ASN A 143 11.69 1.50 -18.77
N SER A 144 10.53 1.79 -18.18
CA SER A 144 9.42 0.82 -18.10
C SER A 144 8.79 0.45 -19.45
N ILE A 145 9.11 1.14 -20.55
CA ILE A 145 8.63 0.82 -21.89
C ILE A 145 9.53 -0.24 -22.53
N ASP A 146 10.84 -0.04 -22.45
CA ASP A 146 11.82 -0.89 -23.15
C ASP A 146 12.32 -2.06 -22.27
N ASP A 147 12.38 -1.86 -20.95
CA ASP A 147 13.09 -2.72 -20.01
C ASP A 147 12.21 -3.14 -18.81
N VAL A 148 10.90 -3.29 -19.02
CA VAL A 148 9.95 -3.65 -17.94
C VAL A 148 10.33 -4.95 -17.22
N GLU A 149 10.90 -5.92 -17.92
CA GLU A 149 11.34 -7.20 -17.35
C GLU A 149 12.42 -6.98 -16.27
N LYS A 150 13.38 -6.07 -16.51
CA LYS A 150 14.42 -5.71 -15.53
C LYS A 150 13.80 -5.05 -14.31
N LEU A 151 12.81 -4.17 -14.51
CA LEU A 151 12.09 -3.51 -13.43
C LEU A 151 11.30 -4.51 -12.58
N VAL A 152 10.61 -5.47 -13.21
CA VAL A 152 9.90 -6.56 -12.52
C VAL A 152 10.85 -7.49 -11.78
N GLN A 153 12.03 -7.78 -12.33
CA GLN A 153 13.03 -8.57 -11.61
C GLN A 153 13.51 -7.84 -10.35
N LEU A 154 13.80 -6.54 -10.44
CA LEU A 154 14.12 -5.71 -9.27
C LEU A 154 12.99 -5.68 -8.24
N ILE A 155 11.72 -5.62 -8.67
CA ILE A 155 10.57 -5.72 -7.76
C ILE A 155 10.60 -7.06 -7.01
N LYS A 156 10.84 -8.17 -7.70
CA LYS A 156 10.90 -9.50 -7.06
C LYS A 156 12.01 -9.59 -6.02
N ASP A 157 13.16 -8.98 -6.31
CA ASP A 157 14.35 -9.04 -5.46
C ASP A 157 14.27 -8.10 -4.25
N LYS A 158 13.64 -6.93 -4.40
CA LYS A 158 13.63 -5.87 -3.38
C LYS A 158 12.35 -5.85 -2.54
N VAL A 159 11.23 -6.33 -3.07
CA VAL A 159 9.94 -6.27 -2.37
C VAL A 159 9.69 -7.57 -1.61
N GLY A 160 9.72 -7.46 -0.28
CA GLY A 160 9.34 -8.52 0.64
C GLY A 160 7.82 -8.66 0.79
N ASP A 161 7.39 -9.67 1.55
CA ASP A 161 5.98 -9.79 1.91
C ASP A 161 5.52 -8.57 2.72
N TRP A 162 4.36 -8.05 2.34
CA TRP A 162 3.66 -7.05 3.12
C TRP A 162 3.34 -7.61 4.49
N SER A 163 3.80 -6.90 5.51
CA SER A 163 3.32 -7.06 6.88
C SER A 163 2.93 -5.68 7.37
N LYS A 164 1.85 -5.62 8.14
CA LYS A 164 1.43 -4.38 8.78
C LYS A 164 2.59 -3.83 9.59
N ASP A 165 2.95 -2.57 9.37
CA ASP A 165 3.95 -1.92 10.21
C ASP A 165 3.36 -1.77 11.61
N MET A 166 3.85 -2.61 12.50
CA MET A 166 3.44 -2.68 13.89
C MET A 166 4.41 -1.89 14.79
N SER A 167 5.28 -1.05 14.22
CA SER A 167 6.27 -0.27 14.99
C SER A 167 5.65 0.67 16.01
N ASP A 168 4.42 1.15 15.75
CA ASP A 168 3.65 1.97 16.71
C ASP A 168 3.07 1.15 17.88
N TYR A 169 3.04 -0.18 17.77
CA TYR A 169 2.51 -1.04 18.83
C TYR A 169 3.60 -1.41 19.83
N GLN A 170 3.47 -0.90 21.04
CA GLN A 170 4.27 -1.34 22.18
C GLN A 170 3.54 -2.48 22.91
N LEU A 171 4.05 -3.72 22.78
CA LEU A 171 3.50 -4.87 23.50
C LEU A 171 4.32 -5.10 24.78
N THR A 172 3.66 -5.00 25.93
CA THR A 172 4.19 -5.43 27.22
C THR A 172 3.49 -6.72 27.68
N LEU A 173 4.22 -7.62 28.30
CA LEU A 173 3.69 -8.85 28.88
C LEU A 173 4.08 -8.89 30.37
N SER A 174 3.09 -9.00 31.25
CA SER A 174 3.34 -9.11 32.69
C SER A 174 2.85 -10.44 33.25
N ILE A 175 3.67 -11.15 34.04
CA ILE A 175 3.32 -12.39 34.73
C ILE A 175 3.50 -12.18 36.23
N GLY A 176 2.42 -12.36 37.01
CA GLY A 176 2.46 -12.11 38.46
C GLY A 176 2.80 -10.66 38.82
N GLY A 177 2.44 -9.69 37.97
CA GLY A 177 2.74 -8.27 38.17
C GLY A 177 4.17 -7.86 37.80
N LYS A 178 4.98 -8.76 37.22
CA LYS A 178 6.33 -8.45 36.71
C LYS A 178 6.34 -8.44 35.19
N ASP A 179 6.93 -7.41 34.61
CA ASP A 179 7.13 -7.31 33.16
C ASP A 179 8.18 -8.31 32.68
N ILE A 180 7.87 -8.98 31.57
CA ILE A 180 8.69 -10.00 30.94
C ILE A 180 9.24 -9.43 29.65
N ALA A 181 10.57 -9.33 29.55
CA ALA A 181 11.24 -8.96 28.31
C ALA A 181 11.03 -10.07 27.27
N MET A 182 10.70 -9.66 26.05
CA MET A 182 10.46 -10.56 24.92
C MET A 182 11.50 -10.33 23.83
N LEU A 183 11.85 -11.40 23.12
CA LEU A 183 12.58 -11.27 21.86
C LEU A 183 11.66 -10.64 20.81
N PRO A 184 12.20 -9.84 19.86
CA PRO A 184 11.38 -9.17 18.83
C PRO A 184 10.47 -10.12 18.04
N PHE A 185 10.95 -11.32 17.73
CA PHE A 185 10.16 -12.35 17.06
C PHE A 185 8.92 -12.79 17.87
N VAL A 186 9.07 -12.97 19.19
CA VAL A 186 7.96 -13.37 20.07
C VAL A 186 6.94 -12.24 20.20
N GLN A 187 7.44 -11.01 20.32
CA GLN A 187 6.60 -9.81 20.33
C GLN A 187 5.74 -9.73 19.06
N ASN A 188 6.36 -9.95 17.90
CA ASN A 188 5.65 -9.95 16.62
C ASN A 188 4.58 -11.03 16.54
N ILE A 189 4.86 -12.28 16.94
CA ILE A 189 3.87 -13.37 16.91
C ILE A 189 2.67 -13.03 17.79
N LEU A 190 2.93 -12.62 19.04
CA LEU A 190 1.86 -12.30 19.99
C LEU A 190 1.03 -11.13 19.50
N LEU A 191 1.68 -10.06 19.03
CA LEU A 191 0.99 -8.88 18.57
C LEU A 191 0.10 -9.18 17.36
N HIS A 192 0.61 -9.86 16.33
CA HIS A 192 -0.18 -10.23 15.15
C HIS A 192 -1.31 -11.19 15.50
N GLY A 193 -1.04 -12.21 16.33
CA GLY A 193 -2.06 -13.15 16.78
C GLY A 193 -3.18 -12.48 17.57
N ILE A 194 -2.82 -11.65 18.55
CA ILE A 194 -3.77 -10.92 19.39
C ILE A 194 -4.59 -9.93 18.57
N THR A 195 -3.93 -9.02 17.84
CA THR A 195 -4.63 -7.99 17.04
C THR A 195 -5.49 -8.61 15.95
N GLY A 196 -5.01 -9.70 15.32
CA GLY A 196 -5.78 -10.49 14.37
C GLY A 196 -7.08 -11.01 14.98
N MET A 197 -7.03 -11.66 16.16
CA MET A 197 -8.23 -12.12 16.86
C MET A 197 -9.16 -10.97 17.28
N LEU A 198 -8.60 -9.89 17.82
CA LEU A 198 -9.39 -8.76 18.32
C LEU A 198 -10.10 -8.00 17.20
N SER A 199 -9.51 -7.93 16.01
CA SER A 199 -10.11 -7.28 14.83
C SER A 199 -11.48 -7.87 14.45
N GLN A 200 -11.76 -9.11 14.85
CA GLN A 200 -13.03 -9.79 14.58
C GLN A 200 -14.12 -9.46 15.61
N LEU A 201 -13.79 -8.74 16.69
CA LEU A 201 -14.73 -8.40 17.75
C LEU A 201 -15.56 -7.16 17.40
N LYS A 202 -16.87 -7.23 17.68
CA LYS A 202 -17.76 -6.08 17.56
C LYS A 202 -17.33 -4.98 18.53
N GLY A 203 -17.07 -3.78 18.01
CA GLY A 203 -16.63 -2.63 18.81
C GLY A 203 -15.12 -2.51 18.99
N TYR A 204 -14.31 -3.34 18.32
CA TYR A 204 -12.87 -3.14 18.27
C TYR A 204 -12.51 -1.78 17.66
N THR A 205 -11.61 -1.06 18.31
CA THR A 205 -11.04 0.21 17.81
C THR A 205 -9.53 0.08 17.71
N GLN A 206 -8.95 0.61 16.63
CA GLN A 206 -7.48 0.66 16.48
C GLN A 206 -6.81 1.73 17.37
N LYS A 207 -7.60 2.47 18.16
CA LYS A 207 -7.12 3.54 19.04
C LYS A 207 -7.29 3.13 20.50
N GLY A 208 -6.27 3.43 21.31
CA GLY A 208 -6.25 3.19 22.75
C GLY A 208 -5.58 1.88 23.15
N ASP A 209 -5.35 1.71 24.45
CA ASP A 209 -4.66 0.54 25.00
C ASP A 209 -5.55 -0.71 24.94
N ILE A 210 -4.95 -1.83 24.51
CA ILE A 210 -5.59 -3.14 24.52
C ILE A 210 -5.13 -3.88 25.79
N MET A 211 -6.06 -4.18 26.70
CA MET A 211 -5.76 -4.96 27.91
C MET A 211 -6.40 -6.36 27.85
N ILE A 212 -5.57 -7.40 27.88
CA ILE A 212 -6.00 -8.80 28.00
C ILE A 212 -5.61 -9.33 29.38
N LYS A 213 -6.60 -9.78 30.17
CA LYS A 213 -6.38 -10.31 31.52
C LYS A 213 -6.84 -11.76 31.62
N ILE A 214 -5.90 -12.67 31.88
CA ILE A 214 -6.18 -14.09 32.14
C ILE A 214 -6.08 -14.31 33.65
N ARG A 215 -7.14 -14.83 34.27
CA ARG A 215 -7.12 -15.26 35.68
C ARG A 215 -7.01 -16.78 35.72
N ARG A 216 -6.08 -17.29 36.51
CA ARG A 216 -5.90 -18.71 36.80
C ARG A 216 -5.93 -18.91 38.30
#